data_AF-A0A924LSB0-F1
#
_entry.id   AF-A0A924LSB0-F1
#
_cell.length_a   1.000
_cell.length_b   1.000
_cell.length_c   1.000
_cell.angle_alpha   90.00
_cell.angle_beta   90.00
_cell.angle_gamma   90.00
#
_symmetry.space_group_name_H-M   'P 1'
#
loop_
_entity.id
_entity.type
_entity.pdbx_description
1 polymer ?
#
loop_
_entity_poly.entity_id
_entity_poly.type
_entity_poly.pdbx_seq_one_letter_code
_entity_poly.pdbx_strand_id
1 'polypeptide(L)'
;LSYVTLEPSLRFTPFRSNFYLYGGPRIAFVQQKSFEYQLGINPNFPTQPASPAVKGDFSDIKNTIVSMQIGMGYDIPINSETAKTQWVLSPFVAYHPYFGQNPRSNESLTVATLRAGLILKFGKGHRVEMPVDGKVQLTVAAPANVPLAHKVREMFPIRNYVFFDAGSSEISSRYILLNKDQVTNFKEDQIAFNTPANMSGRSDRQMVVYYNILNILGDRMGKYPATTITLVGSSREGTEDARAMAQSIKTYLVNVFSIADSRITIQGKIKPTLPSEQPGGSKELVLLREGDRRVSIESSSPELLMEFQSGPTTPLKPIEIVSMDQNPDNNAVIFDMQGSEEIFTSWTVKLKDERGKTKSYGPYTESKVSIPVTTILDGQPEGDYKVMLTGNTKSGNQIIKESTVHVVPYIAPKIQESIRFSVLYEFNESKSTTIYEKYLTEIVTPKIANGDTVIITGHTDIIGETDYNQNLSTARANDVKNILEKSLAKAGKSNVKLEIHGDGEDENLAPFKNKYPEERFYNRTVVIDIISN
;
A
#
# COMPACT_ATOMS: atom_id res chain seq x y z
N LEU A 1 54.75 -1.17 19.57
CA LEU A 1 53.50 -0.43 19.83
C LEU A 1 52.58 -1.26 20.72
N SER A 2 52.31 -0.81 21.94
CA SER A 2 51.29 -1.39 22.82
C SER A 2 50.21 -0.36 23.11
N TYR A 3 48.96 -0.81 23.23
CA TYR A 3 47.81 0.05 23.47
C TYR A 3 46.68 -0.70 24.17
N VAL A 4 45.78 0.04 24.81
CA VAL A 4 44.50 -0.44 25.32
C VAL A 4 43.38 0.18 24.49
N THR A 5 42.36 -0.58 24.13
CA THR A 5 41.28 -0.11 23.27
C THR A 5 39.92 -0.18 23.93
N LEU A 6 39.12 0.87 23.74
CA LEU A 6 37.69 0.88 23.97
C LEU A 6 36.98 0.80 22.61
N GLU A 7 36.16 -0.24 22.44
CA GLU A 7 35.58 -0.66 21.16
C GLU A 7 34.06 -0.86 21.29
N PRO A 8 33.26 0.20 21.52
CA PRO A 8 31.80 0.07 21.53
C PRO A 8 31.31 -0.28 20.12
N SER A 9 30.40 -1.25 20.03
CA SER A 9 29.92 -1.76 18.74
C SER A 9 28.41 -1.97 18.75
N LEU A 10 27.75 -1.62 17.65
CA LEU A 10 26.39 -2.03 17.35
C LEU A 10 26.41 -3.38 16.63
N ARG A 11 25.60 -4.32 17.10
CA ARG A 11 25.43 -5.65 16.51
C ARG A 11 24.12 -5.72 15.73
N PHE A 12 24.16 -6.28 14.53
CA PHE A 12 23.02 -6.48 13.65
C PHE A 12 22.95 -7.92 13.15
N THR A 13 21.76 -8.53 13.19
CA THR A 13 21.48 -9.91 12.76
C THR A 13 20.52 -9.90 11.56
N PRO A 14 21.04 -9.94 10.32
CA PRO A 14 20.21 -9.77 9.11
C PRO A 14 19.26 -10.94 8.82
N PHE A 15 19.53 -12.12 9.37
CA PHE A 15 18.76 -13.34 9.16
C PHE A 15 18.36 -13.95 10.50
N ARG A 16 17.33 -14.81 10.51
CA ARG A 16 17.01 -15.68 11.66
C ARG A 16 18.04 -16.82 11.78
N SER A 17 19.31 -16.47 11.99
CA SER A 17 20.45 -17.38 12.12
C SER A 17 21.45 -16.85 13.14
N ASN A 18 22.45 -17.65 13.50
CA ASN A 18 23.50 -17.25 14.46
C ASN A 18 24.58 -16.35 13.87
N PHE A 19 24.48 -15.99 12.58
CA PHE A 19 25.36 -15.04 11.92
C PHE A 19 25.05 -13.60 12.35
N TYR A 20 26.08 -12.80 12.61
CA TYR A 20 25.92 -11.39 12.92
C TYR A 20 27.00 -10.52 12.30
N LEU A 21 26.63 -9.27 12.02
CA LEU A 21 27.51 -8.19 11.65
C LEU A 21 27.64 -7.22 12.83
N TYR A 22 28.76 -6.53 12.92
CA TYR A 22 28.93 -5.44 13.88
C TYR A 22 29.83 -4.34 13.36
N GLY A 23 29.61 -3.12 13.86
CA GLY A 23 30.44 -1.97 13.53
C GLY A 23 30.38 -0.92 14.62
N GLY A 24 31.44 -0.11 14.73
CA GLY A 24 31.49 0.96 15.71
C GLY A 24 32.83 1.70 15.76
N PRO A 25 32.90 2.79 16.55
CA PRO A 25 34.15 3.51 16.73
C PRO A 25 35.12 2.70 17.60
N ARG A 26 36.41 2.98 17.44
CA ARG A 26 37.50 2.39 18.19
C ARG A 26 38.41 3.50 18.71
N ILE A 27 38.61 3.52 20.01
CA ILE A 27 39.47 4.48 20.69
C ILE A 27 40.63 3.70 21.32
N ALA A 28 41.85 3.93 20.87
CA ALA A 28 43.05 3.28 21.39
C ALA A 28 43.90 4.27 22.18
N PHE A 29 44.29 3.87 23.39
CA PHE A 29 45.20 4.58 24.28
C PHE A 29 46.58 3.92 24.21
N VAL A 30 47.54 4.61 23.61
CA VAL A 30 48.88 4.08 23.38
C VAL A 30 49.67 4.07 24.69
N GLN A 31 50.21 2.90 25.04
CA GLN A 31 51.01 2.70 26.24
C GLN A 31 52.51 2.81 25.94
N GLN A 32 52.97 2.23 24.84
CA GLN A 32 54.36 2.33 24.39
C GLN A 32 54.40 2.46 22.87
N LYS A 33 55.15 3.44 22.38
CA LYS A 33 55.38 3.70 20.96
C LYS A 33 56.82 3.38 20.52
N SER A 34 57.54 2.62 21.33
CA SER A 34 58.90 2.21 21.04
C SER A 34 58.95 1.12 19.97
N PHE A 35 60.05 1.12 19.23
CA PHE A 35 60.48 0.07 18.34
C PHE A 35 61.97 -0.19 18.56
N GLU A 36 62.39 -1.41 18.25
CA GLU A 36 63.79 -1.80 18.16
C GLU A 36 64.00 -2.32 16.75
N TYR A 37 65.00 -1.77 16.07
CA TYR A 37 65.34 -2.15 14.71
C TYR A 37 66.84 -2.35 14.58
N GLN A 38 67.23 -3.48 14.00
CA GLN A 38 68.62 -3.79 13.69
C GLN A 38 68.74 -4.12 12.21
N LEU A 39 69.60 -3.38 11.50
CA LEU A 39 69.98 -3.72 10.14
C LEU A 39 70.81 -5.01 10.17
N GLY A 40 70.34 -6.03 9.45
CA GLY A 40 71.12 -7.24 9.21
C GLY A 40 72.38 -6.95 8.37
N ILE A 41 73.35 -7.85 8.41
CA ILE A 41 74.57 -7.75 7.61
C ILE A 41 74.18 -7.84 6.12
N ASN A 42 74.65 -6.90 5.31
CA ASN A 42 74.43 -6.95 3.87
C ASN A 42 75.11 -8.22 3.31
N PRO A 43 74.38 -9.14 2.65
CA PRO A 43 74.95 -10.38 2.14
C PRO A 43 76.15 -10.17 1.19
N ASN A 44 76.23 -9.03 0.52
CA ASN A 44 77.30 -8.69 -0.42
C ASN A 44 78.58 -8.16 0.27
N PHE A 45 78.51 -7.82 1.56
CA PHE A 45 79.65 -7.37 2.37
C PHE A 45 79.63 -8.09 3.74
N PRO A 46 79.92 -9.41 3.77
CA PRO A 46 79.68 -10.26 4.93
C PRO A 46 80.60 -9.97 6.12
N THR A 47 81.70 -9.26 5.90
CA THR A 47 82.63 -8.81 6.95
C THR A 47 82.22 -7.48 7.58
N GLN A 48 81.11 -6.88 7.13
CA GLN A 48 80.57 -5.65 7.72
C GLN A 48 80.16 -5.92 9.18
N PRO A 49 80.62 -5.12 10.15
CA PRO A 49 80.16 -5.25 11.53
C PRO A 49 78.64 -5.03 11.59
N ALA A 50 77.93 -5.89 12.29
CA ALA A 50 76.48 -5.75 12.49
C ALA A 50 76.20 -4.38 13.11
N SER A 51 75.25 -3.64 12.53
CA SER A 51 74.86 -2.37 13.10
C SER A 51 74.26 -2.62 14.49
N PRO A 52 74.57 -1.79 15.49
CA PRO A 52 73.93 -1.91 16.80
C PRO A 52 72.42 -1.75 16.65
N ALA A 53 71.66 -2.45 17.50
CA ALA A 53 70.21 -2.29 17.52
C ALA A 53 69.86 -0.84 17.87
N VAL A 54 69.07 -0.21 17.00
CA VAL A 54 68.59 1.15 17.20
C VAL A 54 67.22 1.06 17.87
N LYS A 55 67.14 1.63 19.07
CA LYS A 55 65.88 1.83 19.77
C LYS A 55 65.39 3.24 19.52
N GLY A 56 64.12 3.38 19.22
CA GLY A 56 63.50 4.66 18.98
C GLY A 56 62.00 4.61 19.20
N ASP A 57 61.38 5.78 19.14
CA ASP A 57 59.93 5.92 19.21
C ASP A 57 59.37 6.31 17.84
N PHE A 58 58.18 5.81 17.52
CA PHE A 58 57.43 6.31 16.36
C PHE A 58 57.11 7.81 16.54
N SER A 59 57.35 8.60 15.49
CA SER A 59 57.35 10.06 15.58
C SER A 59 55.96 10.69 15.63
N ASP A 60 54.96 10.10 14.99
CA ASP A 60 53.61 10.69 14.84
C ASP A 60 52.49 9.86 15.46
N ILE A 61 52.84 8.98 16.41
CA ILE A 61 51.82 8.23 17.17
C ILE A 61 51.27 9.11 18.29
N LYS A 62 49.99 9.48 18.16
CA LYS A 62 49.21 10.16 19.19
C LYS A 62 48.95 9.24 20.39
N ASN A 63 48.91 9.81 21.59
CA ASN A 63 48.55 9.09 22.82
C ASN A 63 47.15 8.47 22.75
N THR A 64 46.25 9.10 21.99
CA THR A 64 44.91 8.60 21.71
C THR A 64 44.68 8.54 20.21
N ILE A 65 44.28 7.37 19.72
CA ILE A 65 43.96 7.11 18.31
C ILE A 65 42.47 6.84 18.22
N VAL A 66 41.78 7.59 17.36
CA VAL A 66 40.37 7.37 17.05
C VAL A 66 40.27 6.76 15.65
N SER A 67 39.55 5.65 15.55
CA SER A 67 39.36 4.86 14.33
C SER A 67 37.99 4.18 14.36
N MET A 68 37.73 3.25 13.44
CA MET A 68 36.50 2.45 13.44
C MET A 68 36.82 0.97 13.24
N GLN A 69 35.82 0.12 13.41
CA GLN A 69 35.87 -1.29 13.10
C GLN A 69 34.57 -1.73 12.43
N ILE A 70 34.69 -2.69 11.52
CA ILE A 70 33.56 -3.42 10.95
C ILE A 70 33.96 -4.90 10.96
N GLY A 71 33.08 -5.76 11.47
CA GLY A 71 33.34 -7.18 11.56
C GLY A 71 32.09 -8.03 11.45
N MET A 72 32.32 -9.33 11.34
CA MET A 72 31.29 -10.36 11.31
C MET A 72 31.69 -11.52 12.20
N GLY A 73 30.71 -12.23 12.73
CA GLY A 73 30.93 -13.42 13.54
C GLY A 73 29.76 -14.39 13.50
N TYR A 74 29.97 -15.56 14.08
CA TYR A 74 28.98 -16.63 14.10
C TYR A 74 28.89 -17.22 15.52
N ASP A 75 27.70 -17.19 16.11
CA ASP A 75 27.49 -17.70 17.48
C ASP A 75 27.26 -19.22 17.48
N ILE A 76 28.09 -19.94 18.25
CA ILE A 76 27.97 -21.37 18.47
C ILE A 76 27.65 -21.59 19.97
N PRO A 77 26.38 -21.86 20.32
CA PRO A 77 26.02 -22.24 21.68
C PRO A 77 26.78 -23.50 22.09
N ILE A 78 27.48 -23.45 23.22
CA ILE A 78 28.24 -24.58 23.76
C ILE A 78 27.33 -25.49 24.59
N ASN A 79 26.28 -24.93 25.18
CA ASN A 79 25.34 -25.65 26.02
C ASN A 79 23.89 -25.49 25.53
N SER A 80 23.00 -26.30 26.10
CA SER A 80 21.57 -26.28 25.73
C SER A 80 20.96 -24.89 25.86
N GLU A 81 20.14 -24.49 24.91
CA GLU A 81 19.36 -23.24 24.92
C GLU A 81 18.43 -23.14 26.15
N THR A 82 18.11 -24.28 26.78
CA THR A 82 17.28 -24.36 27.99
C THR A 82 18.08 -24.23 29.31
N ALA A 83 19.41 -24.18 29.25
CA ALA A 83 20.24 -24.04 30.43
C ALA A 83 20.16 -22.62 31.03
N LYS A 84 20.09 -22.50 32.36
CA LYS A 84 20.05 -21.20 33.05
C LYS A 84 21.29 -20.35 32.78
N THR A 85 22.45 -20.99 32.70
CA THR A 85 23.71 -20.36 32.29
C THR A 85 23.88 -20.60 30.80
N GLN A 86 24.27 -19.58 30.03
CA GLN A 86 24.46 -19.66 28.59
C GLN A 86 25.93 -19.39 28.24
N TRP A 87 26.51 -20.27 27.42
CA TRP A 87 27.91 -20.21 27.00
C TRP A 87 27.94 -20.23 25.47
N VAL A 88 28.53 -19.22 24.85
CA VAL A 88 28.59 -19.11 23.39
C VAL A 88 30.04 -18.91 22.97
N LEU A 89 30.53 -19.78 22.08
CA LEU A 89 31.79 -19.59 21.38
C LEU A 89 31.49 -18.88 20.05
N SER A 90 32.23 -17.81 19.77
CA SER A 90 31.95 -16.96 18.61
C SER A 90 33.22 -16.64 17.84
N PRO A 91 33.57 -17.41 16.78
CA PRO A 91 34.56 -16.99 15.83
C PRO A 91 34.17 -15.68 15.15
N PHE A 92 35.14 -14.78 14.97
CA PHE A 92 34.94 -13.50 14.32
C PHE A 92 36.10 -13.12 13.41
N VAL A 93 35.80 -12.26 12.44
CA VAL A 93 36.78 -11.52 11.65
C VAL A 93 36.37 -10.04 11.61
N ALA A 94 37.34 -9.14 11.76
CA ALA A 94 37.13 -7.70 11.78
C ALA A 94 38.20 -6.97 10.98
N TYR A 95 37.78 -5.93 10.28
CA TYR A 95 38.65 -5.03 9.55
C TYR A 95 38.67 -3.65 10.20
N HIS A 96 39.88 -3.15 10.46
CA HIS A 96 40.12 -1.80 10.95
C HIS A 96 40.81 -1.00 9.84
N PRO A 97 40.16 0.04 9.30
CA PRO A 97 40.75 0.88 8.28
C PRO A 97 41.92 1.71 8.85
N TYR A 98 42.79 2.16 7.95
CA TYR A 98 43.98 2.96 8.24
C TYR A 98 43.71 4.40 8.70
N PHE A 99 42.44 4.83 8.73
CA PHE A 99 42.07 6.18 9.12
C PHE A 99 42.50 6.50 10.56
N GLY A 100 43.18 7.64 10.73
CA GLY A 100 43.72 8.09 12.02
C GLY A 100 45.04 7.42 12.44
N GLN A 101 45.64 6.58 11.59
CA GLN A 101 46.85 5.80 11.90
C GLN A 101 48.01 6.09 10.92
N ASN A 102 48.68 7.23 11.10
CA ASN A 102 49.91 7.58 10.38
C ASN A 102 51.08 7.58 11.38
N PRO A 103 51.85 6.49 11.51
CA PRO A 103 52.84 6.35 12.58
C PRO A 103 54.15 7.11 12.33
N ARG A 104 54.34 7.72 11.16
CA ARG A 104 55.58 8.40 10.74
C ARG A 104 55.28 9.76 10.11
N SER A 105 56.11 10.74 10.43
CA SER A 105 56.02 12.11 9.93
C SER A 105 56.79 12.37 8.62
N ASN A 106 57.70 11.47 8.24
CA ASN A 106 58.62 11.63 7.11
C ASN A 106 58.38 10.64 5.94
N GLU A 107 57.49 9.65 6.12
CA GLU A 107 57.17 8.62 5.12
C GLU A 107 55.66 8.33 5.13
N SER A 108 55.06 8.09 3.97
CA SER A 108 53.64 7.75 3.83
C SER A 108 53.37 6.29 4.19
N LEU A 109 53.47 5.94 5.47
CA LEU A 109 53.08 4.61 5.97
C LEU A 109 51.63 4.65 6.48
N THR A 110 50.76 3.81 5.91
CA THR A 110 49.39 3.59 6.39
C THR A 110 49.23 2.14 6.83
N VAL A 111 48.49 1.91 7.92
CA VAL A 111 48.32 0.56 8.49
C VAL A 111 46.84 0.22 8.56
N ALA A 112 46.41 -0.71 7.72
CA ALA A 112 45.12 -1.38 7.87
C ALA A 112 45.30 -2.68 8.65
N THR A 113 44.36 -3.03 9.52
CA THR A 113 44.45 -4.23 10.37
C THR A 113 43.29 -5.18 10.09
N LEU A 114 43.60 -6.45 9.87
CA LEU A 114 42.64 -7.55 9.88
C LEU A 114 42.81 -8.34 11.19
N ARG A 115 41.73 -8.52 11.95
CA ARG A 115 41.71 -9.29 13.21
C ARG A 115 40.82 -10.51 13.01
N ALA A 116 41.30 -11.69 13.39
CA ALA A 116 40.49 -12.89 13.49
C ALA A 116 40.72 -13.53 14.87
N GLY A 117 39.67 -14.11 15.45
CA GLY A 117 39.78 -14.71 16.77
C GLY A 117 38.50 -15.39 17.23
N LEU A 118 38.50 -15.81 18.49
CA LEU A 118 37.38 -16.45 19.17
C LEU A 118 36.94 -15.59 20.35
N ILE A 119 35.64 -15.36 20.49
CA ILE A 119 35.05 -14.70 21.65
C ILE A 119 34.28 -15.77 22.44
N LEU A 120 34.58 -15.87 23.74
CA LEU A 120 33.77 -16.66 24.67
C LEU A 120 32.82 -15.73 25.40
N LYS A 121 31.51 -15.91 25.18
CA LYS A 121 30.45 -15.09 25.76
C LYS A 121 29.75 -15.88 26.86
N PHE A 122 29.48 -15.20 27.97
CA PHE A 122 28.79 -15.77 29.13
C PHE A 122 27.53 -14.97 29.43
N GLY A 123 26.43 -15.67 29.68
CA GLY A 123 25.16 -15.05 30.00
C GLY A 123 24.33 -15.91 30.94
N LYS A 124 23.22 -15.33 31.41
CA LYS A 124 22.21 -16.03 32.19
C LYS A 124 20.87 -15.85 31.50
N GLY A 125 20.29 -16.95 31.04
CA GLY A 125 18.92 -16.97 30.54
C GLY A 125 17.93 -17.16 31.69
N HIS A 126 16.75 -16.58 31.58
CA HIS A 126 15.59 -17.05 32.32
C HIS A 126 14.77 -17.92 31.38
N ARG A 127 14.23 -19.03 31.92
CA ARG A 127 13.27 -19.85 31.19
C ARG A 127 12.04 -18.99 30.96
N VAL A 128 11.86 -18.52 29.74
CA VAL A 128 10.54 -18.12 29.27
C VAL A 128 9.80 -19.44 29.10
N GLU A 129 8.78 -19.69 29.92
CA GLU A 129 7.86 -20.76 29.61
C GLU A 129 7.31 -20.47 28.22
N MET A 130 7.61 -21.35 27.26
CA MET A 130 6.91 -21.30 25.99
C MET A 130 5.43 -21.37 26.33
N PRO A 131 4.59 -20.46 25.81
CA PRO A 131 3.17 -20.52 26.07
C PRO A 131 2.70 -21.93 25.74
N VAL A 132 2.13 -22.61 26.73
CA VAL A 132 1.38 -23.84 26.53
C VAL A 132 0.19 -23.45 25.64
N ASP A 133 0.13 -24.07 24.46
CA ASP A 133 -0.91 -23.96 23.44
C ASP A 133 -1.35 -22.53 23.10
N GLY A 134 -0.73 -21.95 22.07
CA GLY A 134 -1.52 -21.08 21.22
C GLY A 134 -2.74 -21.87 20.73
N LYS A 135 -3.95 -21.36 20.98
CA LYS A 135 -5.17 -22.05 20.60
C LYS A 135 -5.27 -22.06 19.09
N VAL A 136 -5.01 -23.21 18.46
CA VAL A 136 -5.32 -23.40 17.05
C VAL A 136 -6.83 -23.61 16.91
N GLN A 137 -7.47 -22.78 16.10
CA GLN A 137 -8.90 -22.87 15.81
C GLN A 137 -9.11 -23.38 14.39
N LEU A 138 -9.87 -24.47 14.27
CA LEU A 138 -10.30 -25.02 12.98
C LEU A 138 -11.64 -24.39 12.59
N THR A 139 -11.68 -23.78 11.41
CA THR A 139 -12.91 -23.41 10.72
C THR A 139 -12.96 -24.16 9.39
N VAL A 140 -14.08 -24.83 9.11
CA VAL A 140 -14.34 -25.49 7.82
C VAL A 140 -15.57 -24.83 7.21
N ALA A 141 -15.44 -24.35 5.97
CA ALA A 141 -16.51 -23.69 5.26
C ALA A 141 -16.69 -24.34 3.87
N ALA A 142 -17.84 -24.98 3.65
CA ALA A 142 -18.24 -25.38 2.31
C ALA A 142 -18.75 -24.17 1.52
N PRO A 143 -18.58 -24.16 0.19
CA PRO A 143 -19.15 -23.10 -0.63
C PRO A 143 -20.67 -23.22 -0.62
N ALA A 144 -21.35 -22.08 -0.41
CA ALA A 144 -22.79 -22.00 -0.55
C ALA A 144 -23.12 -21.75 -2.03
N ASN A 145 -24.03 -22.57 -2.59
CA ASN A 145 -24.58 -22.27 -3.91
C ASN A 145 -25.47 -21.04 -3.79
N VAL A 146 -25.12 -19.99 -4.52
CA VAL A 146 -25.93 -18.79 -4.61
C VAL A 146 -26.59 -18.77 -5.99
N PRO A 147 -27.93 -18.67 -6.08
CA PRO A 147 -28.61 -18.76 -7.38
C PRO A 147 -28.35 -17.54 -8.28
N LEU A 148 -28.05 -16.38 -7.68
CA LEU A 148 -27.84 -15.12 -8.36
C LEU A 148 -26.59 -14.42 -7.82
N ALA A 149 -25.66 -14.06 -8.70
CA ALA A 149 -24.51 -13.23 -8.37
C ALA A 149 -24.61 -11.90 -9.09
N HIS A 150 -24.39 -10.81 -8.35
CA HIS A 150 -24.39 -9.46 -8.92
C HIS A 150 -22.98 -9.08 -9.36
N LYS A 151 -22.87 -8.62 -10.60
CA LYS A 151 -21.65 -8.07 -11.18
C LYS A 151 -21.89 -6.61 -11.53
N VAL A 152 -21.23 -5.72 -10.80
CA VAL A 152 -21.36 -4.27 -10.99
C VAL A 152 -20.16 -3.79 -11.81
N ARG A 153 -20.44 -3.14 -12.94
CA ARG A 153 -19.47 -2.33 -13.67
C ARG A 153 -19.69 -0.87 -13.34
N GLU A 154 -18.78 -0.26 -12.59
CA GLU A 154 -18.88 1.12 -12.16
C GLU A 154 -17.94 2.02 -12.96
N MET A 155 -18.49 3.05 -13.60
CA MET A 155 -17.72 4.11 -14.27
C MET A 155 -17.46 5.23 -13.27
N PHE A 156 -16.33 5.12 -12.56
CA PHE A 156 -15.97 6.04 -11.48
C PHE A 156 -15.33 7.33 -12.02
N PRO A 157 -15.98 8.50 -11.91
CA PRO A 157 -15.41 9.77 -12.36
C PRO A 157 -14.27 10.22 -11.43
N ILE A 158 -13.13 10.62 -11.99
CA ILE A 158 -11.99 11.11 -11.20
C ILE A 158 -12.06 12.64 -11.11
N ARG A 159 -12.28 13.17 -9.90
CA ARG A 159 -12.18 14.63 -9.65
C ARG A 159 -10.81 15.15 -10.06
N ASN A 160 -10.75 16.30 -10.72
CA ASN A 160 -9.50 16.93 -11.16
C ASN A 160 -8.85 17.80 -10.07
N TYR A 161 -9.17 17.58 -8.79
CA TYR A 161 -8.65 18.34 -7.66
C TYR A 161 -7.70 17.50 -6.83
N VAL A 162 -6.63 18.13 -6.33
CA VAL A 162 -5.71 17.55 -5.36
C VAL A 162 -5.69 18.45 -4.14
N PHE A 163 -6.28 17.99 -3.04
CA PHE A 163 -6.37 18.74 -1.78
C PHE A 163 -5.07 18.66 -0.97
N PHE A 164 -4.74 19.75 -0.27
CA PHE A 164 -3.52 19.87 0.53
C PHE A 164 -3.84 20.12 2.00
N ASP A 165 -2.96 19.64 2.87
CA ASP A 165 -3.07 19.84 4.31
C ASP A 165 -2.80 21.30 4.68
N ALA A 166 -3.47 21.77 5.72
CA ALA A 166 -3.31 23.13 6.22
C ALA A 166 -1.84 23.41 6.57
N GLY A 167 -1.31 24.53 6.08
CA GLY A 167 0.09 24.94 6.32
C GLY A 167 1.15 24.11 5.58
N SER A 168 0.77 23.16 4.71
CA SER A 168 1.72 22.36 3.92
C SER A 168 1.55 22.61 2.43
N SER A 169 2.67 22.80 1.72
CA SER A 169 2.71 22.81 0.24
C SER A 169 3.24 21.49 -0.35
N GLU A 170 3.51 20.51 0.50
CA GLU A 170 3.87 19.15 0.10
C GLU A 170 2.63 18.32 -0.22
N ILE A 171 2.76 17.39 -1.18
CA ILE A 171 1.70 16.46 -1.52
C ILE A 171 1.38 15.62 -0.27
N SER A 172 0.12 15.62 0.17
CA SER A 172 -0.30 14.91 1.37
C SER A 172 0.02 13.42 1.29
N SER A 173 0.39 12.81 2.42
CA SER A 173 0.67 11.37 2.52
C SER A 173 -0.54 10.47 2.25
N ARG A 174 -1.73 11.05 2.06
CA ARG A 174 -2.93 10.34 1.60
C ARG A 174 -2.81 9.88 0.15
N TYR A 175 -2.09 10.64 -0.69
CA TYR A 175 -1.89 10.28 -2.09
C TYR A 175 -0.79 9.23 -2.23
N ILE A 176 -0.98 8.32 -3.18
CA ILE A 176 0.00 7.28 -3.48
C ILE A 176 1.00 7.86 -4.47
N LEU A 177 2.25 8.00 -4.04
CA LEU A 177 3.36 8.42 -4.89
C LEU A 177 4.22 7.22 -5.24
N LEU A 178 4.53 7.08 -6.52
CA LEU A 178 5.44 6.10 -7.06
C LEU A 178 6.86 6.66 -7.08
N ASN A 179 7.84 5.77 -7.09
CA ASN A 179 9.18 6.09 -7.55
C ASN A 179 9.33 5.79 -9.04
N LYS A 180 10.44 6.24 -9.64
CA LYS A 180 10.69 6.11 -11.08
C LYS A 180 10.67 4.66 -11.58
N ASP A 181 11.13 3.71 -10.77
CA ASP A 181 11.19 2.28 -11.13
C ASP A 181 9.81 1.62 -11.10
N GLN A 182 8.89 2.15 -10.29
CA GLN A 182 7.51 1.67 -10.22
C GLN A 182 6.66 2.12 -11.42
N VAL A 183 7.02 3.22 -12.09
CA VAL A 183 6.26 3.77 -13.22
C VAL A 183 6.12 2.78 -14.37
N THR A 184 7.17 2.01 -14.69
CA THR A 184 7.14 1.05 -15.82
C THR A 184 6.15 -0.08 -15.61
N ASN A 185 5.84 -0.41 -14.37
CA ASN A 185 4.90 -1.47 -14.00
C ASN A 185 3.51 -0.93 -13.66
N PHE A 186 3.36 0.40 -13.57
CA PHE A 186 2.08 1.00 -13.27
C PHE A 186 1.13 0.85 -14.44
N LYS A 187 -0.07 0.34 -14.16
CA LYS A 187 -1.13 0.23 -15.15
C LYS A 187 -2.43 0.74 -14.53
N GLU A 188 -3.00 1.76 -15.16
CA GLU A 188 -4.22 2.42 -14.72
C GLU A 188 -5.40 1.43 -14.54
N ASP A 189 -5.55 0.47 -15.45
CA ASP A 189 -6.59 -0.56 -15.42
C ASP A 189 -6.42 -1.58 -14.28
N GLN A 190 -5.25 -1.64 -13.64
CA GLN A 190 -4.96 -2.57 -12.54
C GLN A 190 -5.18 -1.96 -11.15
N ILE A 191 -5.39 -0.65 -11.04
CA ILE A 191 -5.54 0.05 -9.75
C ILE A 191 -6.72 -0.52 -8.95
N ALA A 192 -7.86 -0.76 -9.62
CA ALA A 192 -9.05 -1.31 -8.98
C ALA A 192 -8.84 -2.75 -8.47
N PHE A 193 -8.06 -3.57 -9.19
CA PHE A 193 -7.78 -4.97 -8.84
C PHE A 193 -6.71 -5.12 -7.76
N ASN A 194 -5.83 -4.13 -7.59
CA ASN A 194 -4.76 -4.13 -6.59
C ASN A 194 -5.22 -3.62 -5.21
N THR A 195 -6.53 -3.45 -5.00
CA THR A 195 -7.08 -3.08 -3.69
C THR A 195 -6.73 -4.18 -2.67
N PRO A 196 -6.04 -3.85 -1.57
CA PRO A 196 -5.69 -4.82 -0.53
C PRO A 196 -6.89 -5.62 -0.03
N ALA A 197 -6.73 -6.93 0.21
CA ALA A 197 -7.82 -7.81 0.66
C ALA A 197 -8.45 -7.39 2.02
N ASN A 198 -7.78 -6.53 2.78
CA ASN A 198 -8.28 -5.96 4.04
C ASN A 198 -9.09 -4.68 3.87
N MET A 199 -9.12 -4.07 2.67
CA MET A 199 -10.04 -2.98 2.36
C MET A 199 -11.39 -3.59 1.94
N SER A 200 -12.40 -3.39 2.78
CA SER A 200 -13.75 -3.89 2.55
C SER A 200 -14.64 -2.79 1.96
N GLY A 201 -15.42 -3.13 0.92
CA GLY A 201 -16.47 -2.25 0.40
C GLY A 201 -16.10 -1.40 -0.81
N ARG A 202 -17.14 -0.77 -1.37
CA ARG A 202 -17.10 0.02 -2.62
C ARG A 202 -16.26 1.29 -2.47
N SER A 203 -16.51 2.04 -1.41
CA SER A 203 -15.96 3.38 -1.19
C SER A 203 -14.44 3.35 -1.06
N ASP A 204 -13.92 2.33 -0.37
CA ASP A 204 -12.47 2.14 -0.23
C ASP A 204 -11.80 1.90 -1.59
N ARG A 205 -12.39 1.07 -2.48
CA ARG A 205 -11.89 0.86 -3.84
C ARG A 205 -11.84 2.15 -4.66
N GLN A 206 -12.91 2.94 -4.60
CA GLN A 206 -13.00 4.23 -5.29
C GLN A 206 -11.97 5.23 -4.77
N MET A 207 -11.75 5.25 -3.45
CA MET A 207 -10.74 6.12 -2.84
C MET A 207 -9.32 5.70 -3.21
N VAL A 208 -9.02 4.40 -3.33
CA VAL A 208 -7.72 3.93 -3.86
C VAL A 208 -7.48 4.45 -5.28
N VAL A 209 -8.50 4.44 -6.14
CA VAL A 209 -8.40 5.03 -7.49
C VAL A 209 -8.11 6.53 -7.40
N TYR A 210 -8.86 7.27 -6.59
CA TYR A 210 -8.66 8.70 -6.42
C TYR A 210 -7.27 9.05 -5.84
N TYR A 211 -6.78 8.33 -4.84
CA TYR A 211 -5.47 8.58 -4.26
C TYR A 211 -4.31 8.27 -5.24
N ASN A 212 -4.58 7.56 -6.33
CA ASN A 212 -3.67 7.38 -7.47
C ASN A 212 -3.82 8.45 -8.57
N ILE A 213 -4.60 9.51 -8.37
CA ILE A 213 -4.88 10.53 -9.40
C ILE A 213 -3.62 11.06 -10.09
N LEU A 214 -2.54 11.32 -9.34
CA LEU A 214 -1.30 11.83 -9.90
C LEU A 214 -0.58 10.79 -10.78
N ASN A 215 -0.71 9.51 -10.44
CA ASN A 215 -0.14 8.40 -11.20
C ASN A 215 -0.92 8.17 -12.49
N ILE A 216 -2.25 8.23 -12.41
CA ILE A 216 -3.16 8.17 -13.55
C ILE A 216 -2.86 9.32 -14.51
N LEU A 217 -2.73 10.54 -13.99
CA LEU A 217 -2.39 11.72 -14.79
C LEU A 217 -1.02 11.56 -15.47
N GLY A 218 0.00 11.14 -14.72
CA GLY A 218 1.35 10.92 -15.25
C GLY A 218 1.38 9.86 -16.36
N ASP A 219 0.74 8.71 -16.14
CA ASP A 219 0.64 7.62 -17.12
C ASP A 219 -0.07 8.07 -18.41
N ARG A 220 -1.22 8.75 -18.29
CA ARG A 220 -1.94 9.29 -19.44
C ARG A 220 -1.12 10.34 -20.19
N MET A 221 -0.46 11.28 -19.50
CA MET A 221 0.40 12.26 -20.16
C MET A 221 1.62 11.62 -20.84
N GLY A 222 2.12 10.50 -20.31
CA GLY A 222 3.16 9.69 -20.96
C GLY A 222 2.68 9.05 -22.26
N LYS A 223 1.47 8.47 -22.24
CA LYS A 223 0.83 7.86 -23.42
C LYS A 223 0.46 8.87 -24.51
N TYR A 224 0.09 10.09 -24.12
CA TYR A 224 -0.35 11.14 -25.03
C TYR A 224 0.62 12.33 -25.01
N PRO A 225 1.70 12.31 -25.82
CA PRO A 225 2.78 13.30 -25.73
C PRO A 225 2.39 14.73 -26.12
N ALA A 226 1.30 14.91 -26.89
CA ALA A 226 0.79 16.22 -27.30
C ALA A 226 0.01 16.95 -26.18
N THR A 227 -0.40 16.23 -25.14
CA THR A 227 -1.23 16.77 -24.08
C THR A 227 -0.47 17.77 -23.21
N THR A 228 -1.11 18.88 -22.86
CA THR A 228 -0.59 19.85 -21.89
C THR A 228 -1.60 20.07 -20.76
N ILE A 229 -1.09 20.44 -19.59
CA ILE A 229 -1.93 20.75 -18.43
C ILE A 229 -1.52 22.08 -17.78
N THR A 230 -2.46 22.70 -17.10
CA THR A 230 -2.22 23.80 -16.17
C THR A 230 -2.60 23.35 -14.76
N LEU A 231 -1.66 23.46 -13.83
CA LEU A 231 -1.88 23.21 -12.40
C LEU A 231 -2.14 24.54 -11.70
N VAL A 232 -3.36 24.74 -11.24
CA VAL A 232 -3.79 25.98 -10.58
C VAL A 232 -3.93 25.73 -9.08
N GLY A 233 -2.92 26.13 -8.31
CA GLY A 233 -2.98 26.10 -6.86
C GLY A 233 -3.86 27.21 -6.31
N SER A 234 -4.57 26.92 -5.23
CA SER A 234 -5.45 27.85 -4.52
C SER A 234 -5.19 27.80 -3.02
N SER A 235 -4.80 28.94 -2.44
CA SER A 235 -4.50 29.04 -1.01
C SER A 235 -4.80 30.42 -0.44
N ARG A 236 -5.46 30.45 0.72
CA ARG A 236 -5.69 31.69 1.47
C ARG A 236 -4.42 32.28 2.09
N GLU A 237 -3.34 31.50 2.17
CA GLU A 237 -2.04 31.95 2.68
C GLU A 237 -1.27 32.81 1.67
N GLY A 238 -1.69 32.81 0.40
CA GLY A 238 -1.13 33.66 -0.65
C GLY A 238 -0.86 32.93 -1.96
N THR A 239 -0.58 33.71 -3.00
CA THR A 239 -0.31 33.20 -4.36
C THR A 239 0.97 32.35 -4.45
N GLU A 240 1.95 32.64 -3.60
CA GLU A 240 3.24 31.97 -3.52
C GLU A 240 3.09 30.57 -2.92
N ASP A 241 2.35 30.46 -1.81
CA ASP A 241 2.00 29.16 -1.20
C ASP A 241 1.15 28.32 -2.16
N ALA A 242 0.17 28.95 -2.83
CA ALA A 242 -0.62 28.32 -3.88
C ALA A 242 0.26 27.78 -5.03
N ARG A 243 1.20 28.60 -5.51
CA ARG A 243 2.13 28.20 -6.58
C ARG A 243 3.08 27.10 -6.11
N ALA A 244 3.50 27.08 -4.85
CA ALA A 244 4.33 26.03 -4.28
C ALA A 244 3.62 24.66 -4.28
N MET A 245 2.32 24.62 -3.95
CA MET A 245 1.51 23.39 -4.08
C MET A 245 1.43 22.88 -5.53
N ALA A 246 1.22 23.77 -6.49
CA ALA A 246 1.21 23.39 -7.91
C ALA A 246 2.61 22.91 -8.37
N GLN A 247 3.67 23.53 -7.83
CA GLN A 247 5.05 23.15 -8.11
C GLN A 247 5.39 21.77 -7.56
N SER A 248 4.92 21.36 -6.37
CA SER A 248 5.21 20.03 -5.83
C SER A 248 4.62 18.92 -6.71
N ILE A 249 3.40 19.10 -7.21
CA ILE A 249 2.79 18.18 -8.19
C ILE A 249 3.56 18.18 -9.52
N LYS A 250 3.94 19.36 -10.05
CA LYS A 250 4.75 19.46 -11.27
C LYS A 250 6.07 18.70 -11.11
N THR A 251 6.77 18.92 -10.00
CA THR A 251 8.05 18.25 -9.68
C THR A 251 7.89 16.73 -9.67
N TYR A 252 6.81 16.21 -9.07
CA TYR A 252 6.50 14.79 -9.09
C TYR A 252 6.35 14.24 -10.51
N LEU A 253 5.49 14.86 -11.33
CA LEU A 253 5.24 14.42 -12.71
C LEU A 253 6.49 14.50 -13.60
N VAL A 254 7.29 15.56 -13.45
CA VAL A 254 8.55 15.72 -14.22
C VAL A 254 9.59 14.69 -13.78
N ASN A 255 9.82 14.51 -12.48
CA ASN A 255 10.92 13.69 -12.00
C ASN A 255 10.61 12.18 -12.06
N VAL A 256 9.38 11.80 -11.73
CA VAL A 256 8.96 10.39 -11.62
C VAL A 256 8.48 9.88 -12.97
N PHE A 257 7.57 10.60 -13.63
CA PHE A 257 7.01 10.19 -14.93
C PHE A 257 7.79 10.72 -16.14
N SER A 258 8.86 11.50 -15.93
CA SER A 258 9.68 12.07 -17.01
C SER A 258 8.88 12.92 -18.00
N ILE A 259 7.81 13.55 -17.54
CA ILE A 259 7.01 14.48 -18.36
C ILE A 259 7.82 15.74 -18.61
N ALA A 260 7.90 16.19 -19.86
CA ALA A 260 8.63 17.40 -20.20
C ALA A 260 8.07 18.64 -19.48
N ASP A 261 8.95 19.43 -18.86
CA ASP A 261 8.59 20.61 -18.05
C ASP A 261 7.67 21.59 -18.79
N SER A 262 7.92 21.79 -20.09
CA SER A 262 7.15 22.68 -20.97
C SER A 262 5.69 22.27 -21.16
N ARG A 263 5.33 21.02 -20.84
CA ARG A 263 3.95 20.52 -20.94
C ARG A 263 3.10 20.84 -19.71
N ILE A 264 3.70 21.35 -18.64
CA ILE A 264 3.04 21.63 -17.36
C ILE A 264 3.24 23.09 -17.00
N THR A 265 2.17 23.86 -17.08
CA THR A 265 2.13 25.26 -16.60
C THR A 265 1.62 25.28 -15.16
N ILE A 266 2.15 26.19 -14.32
CA ILE A 266 1.66 26.37 -12.94
C ILE A 266 1.16 27.80 -12.71
N GLN A 267 0.10 27.93 -11.92
CA GLN A 267 -0.47 29.20 -11.47
C GLN A 267 -0.84 29.12 -9.99
N GLY A 268 -0.77 30.26 -9.29
CA GLY A 268 -1.19 30.38 -7.90
C GLY A 268 -2.30 31.43 -7.77
N LYS A 269 -3.35 31.11 -7.02
CA LYS A 269 -4.48 32.00 -6.73
C LYS A 269 -4.79 31.98 -5.23
N ILE A 270 -5.45 33.04 -4.75
CA ILE A 270 -5.90 33.10 -3.34
C ILE A 270 -7.12 32.19 -3.11
N LYS A 271 -7.99 32.07 -4.11
CA LYS A 271 -9.19 31.24 -4.10
C LYS A 271 -9.28 30.43 -5.40
N PRO A 272 -9.87 29.23 -5.37
CA PRO A 272 -10.14 28.47 -6.59
C PRO A 272 -11.18 29.19 -7.45
N THR A 273 -11.25 28.80 -8.72
CA THR A 273 -12.22 29.35 -9.69
C THR A 273 -13.67 29.16 -9.20
N LEU A 274 -13.96 28.02 -8.56
CA LEU A 274 -15.20 27.75 -7.85
C LEU A 274 -14.92 27.50 -6.37
N PRO A 275 -14.98 28.52 -5.50
CA PRO A 275 -14.81 28.34 -4.06
C PRO A 275 -16.00 27.63 -3.43
N SER A 276 -15.71 26.76 -2.48
CA SER A 276 -16.69 26.13 -1.59
C SER A 276 -17.19 27.17 -0.60
N GLU A 277 -16.30 27.99 -0.05
CA GLU A 277 -16.67 29.12 0.82
C GLU A 277 -17.42 30.20 0.02
N GLN A 278 -18.74 30.28 0.25
CA GLN A 278 -19.60 31.26 -0.41
C GLN A 278 -19.48 32.65 0.24
N PRO A 279 -19.65 33.74 -0.54
CA PRO A 279 -19.69 35.11 0.00
C PRO A 279 -20.73 35.25 1.11
N GLY A 280 -20.32 35.73 2.28
CA GLY A 280 -21.21 35.90 3.44
C GLY A 280 -21.47 34.64 4.26
N GLY A 281 -20.87 33.50 3.91
CA GLY A 281 -20.93 32.28 4.71
C GLY A 281 -20.29 32.45 6.09
N SER A 282 -20.96 31.96 7.13
CA SER A 282 -20.49 32.03 8.52
C SER A 282 -20.40 30.68 9.23
N LYS A 283 -21.03 29.64 8.67
CA LYS A 283 -21.03 28.27 9.21
C LYS A 283 -19.99 27.41 8.51
N GLU A 284 -19.47 26.41 9.24
CA GLU A 284 -18.64 25.31 8.70
C GLU A 284 -17.42 25.76 7.88
N LEU A 285 -16.93 26.98 8.16
CA LEU A 285 -15.85 27.62 7.42
C LEU A 285 -14.57 26.77 7.38
N VAL A 286 -14.32 25.97 8.42
CA VAL A 286 -13.18 25.06 8.46
C VAL A 286 -13.29 24.02 7.34
N LEU A 287 -14.41 23.30 7.25
CA LEU A 287 -14.64 22.26 6.25
C LEU A 287 -14.67 22.82 4.82
N LEU A 288 -15.25 24.01 4.65
CA LEU A 288 -15.29 24.71 3.36
C LEU A 288 -13.89 25.17 2.92
N ARG A 289 -13.08 25.70 3.83
CA ARG A 289 -11.71 26.17 3.54
C ARG A 289 -10.74 25.04 3.28
N GLU A 290 -10.89 23.91 3.96
CA GLU A 290 -10.16 22.68 3.62
C GLU A 290 -10.40 22.27 2.16
N GLY A 291 -11.65 22.37 1.70
CA GLY A 291 -12.00 22.10 0.31
C GLY A 291 -11.38 23.09 -0.67
N ASP A 292 -11.13 24.33 -0.26
CA ASP A 292 -10.58 25.38 -1.13
C ASP A 292 -9.06 25.41 -1.18
N ARG A 293 -8.37 24.76 -0.23
CA ARG A 293 -6.92 24.53 -0.31
C ARG A 293 -6.62 23.34 -1.21
N ARG A 294 -6.48 23.62 -2.51
CA ARG A 294 -6.29 22.58 -3.53
C ARG A 294 -5.51 23.05 -4.73
N VAL A 295 -4.99 22.09 -5.49
CA VAL A 295 -4.54 22.29 -6.86
C VAL A 295 -5.59 21.73 -7.80
N SER A 296 -6.03 22.53 -8.76
CA SER A 296 -6.91 22.10 -9.86
C SER A 296 -6.05 21.71 -11.07
N ILE A 297 -6.32 20.54 -11.63
CA ILE A 297 -5.69 20.05 -12.86
C ILE A 297 -6.59 20.46 -14.02
N GLU A 298 -6.12 21.41 -14.83
CA GLU A 298 -6.86 21.92 -15.97
C GLU A 298 -6.21 21.43 -17.27
N SER A 299 -7.02 20.97 -18.22
CA SER A 299 -6.57 20.58 -19.55
C SER A 299 -7.67 20.87 -20.58
N SER A 300 -7.29 20.86 -21.85
CA SER A 300 -8.20 20.84 -23.00
C SER A 300 -8.05 19.56 -23.83
N SER A 301 -7.21 18.61 -23.39
CA SER A 301 -6.95 17.37 -24.12
C SER A 301 -8.05 16.34 -23.85
N PRO A 302 -8.81 15.91 -24.89
CA PRO A 302 -9.91 14.96 -24.72
C PRO A 302 -9.48 13.60 -24.21
N GLU A 303 -8.19 13.25 -24.33
CA GLU A 303 -7.61 12.00 -23.83
C GLU A 303 -7.45 11.98 -22.30
N LEU A 304 -7.35 13.16 -21.66
CA LEU A 304 -7.28 13.27 -20.21
C LEU A 304 -8.64 13.44 -19.56
N LEU A 305 -9.55 14.12 -20.26
CA LEU A 305 -10.83 14.54 -19.73
C LEU A 305 -11.91 13.51 -20.03
N MET A 306 -12.98 13.54 -19.24
CA MET A 306 -14.18 12.79 -19.60
C MET A 306 -14.71 13.27 -20.97
N GLU A 307 -15.23 12.34 -21.78
CA GLU A 307 -15.62 12.60 -23.17
C GLU A 307 -16.55 13.83 -23.28
N PHE A 308 -16.37 14.62 -24.36
CA PHE A 308 -17.11 15.86 -24.65
C PHE A 308 -16.80 17.10 -23.78
N GLN A 309 -15.60 17.19 -23.19
CA GLN A 309 -15.26 18.26 -22.23
C GLN A 309 -14.05 19.14 -22.58
N SER A 310 -14.08 20.37 -22.06
CA SER A 310 -12.97 21.31 -21.92
C SER A 310 -13.34 22.31 -20.82
N GLY A 311 -12.46 22.59 -19.85
CA GLY A 311 -12.74 23.58 -18.79
C GLY A 311 -12.06 23.29 -17.44
N PRO A 312 -12.10 24.25 -16.50
CA PRO A 312 -11.34 24.18 -15.24
C PRO A 312 -11.93 23.23 -14.19
N THR A 313 -13.20 22.85 -14.32
CA THR A 313 -13.95 22.02 -13.36
C THR A 313 -14.26 20.63 -13.90
N THR A 314 -13.70 20.31 -15.07
CA THR A 314 -13.92 19.07 -15.80
C THR A 314 -13.16 17.91 -15.13
N PRO A 315 -13.85 16.83 -14.71
CA PRO A 315 -13.21 15.62 -14.22
C PRO A 315 -12.29 14.97 -15.26
N LEU A 316 -11.30 14.22 -14.77
CA LEU A 316 -10.51 13.34 -15.64
C LEU A 316 -11.38 12.17 -16.14
N LYS A 317 -10.99 11.56 -17.26
CA LYS A 317 -11.66 10.39 -17.82
C LYS A 317 -11.89 9.33 -16.74
N PRO A 318 -13.11 8.76 -16.60
CA PRO A 318 -13.43 7.82 -15.54
C PRO A 318 -12.64 6.52 -15.65
N ILE A 319 -12.58 5.78 -14.52
CA ILE A 319 -12.02 4.43 -14.43
C ILE A 319 -13.18 3.44 -14.28
N GLU A 320 -13.13 2.38 -15.07
CA GLU A 320 -14.04 1.26 -14.89
C GLU A 320 -13.57 0.39 -13.72
N ILE A 321 -14.44 0.23 -12.72
CA ILE A 321 -14.25 -0.66 -11.59
C ILE A 321 -15.23 -1.80 -11.75
N VAL A 322 -14.72 -3.03 -11.86
CA VAL A 322 -15.55 -4.23 -11.91
C VAL A 322 -15.53 -4.90 -10.55
N SER A 323 -16.70 -5.01 -9.91
CA SER A 323 -16.86 -5.73 -8.65
C SER A 323 -17.93 -6.79 -8.75
N MET A 324 -17.73 -7.88 -8.03
CA MET A 324 -18.69 -8.98 -7.94
C MET A 324 -18.87 -9.33 -6.46
N ASP A 325 -20.13 -9.43 -6.02
CA ASP A 325 -20.45 -9.59 -4.59
C ASP A 325 -20.01 -10.96 -4.05
N GLN A 326 -19.84 -11.94 -4.94
CA GLN A 326 -19.28 -13.24 -4.60
C GLN A 326 -18.31 -13.69 -5.69
N ASN A 327 -17.21 -14.31 -5.27
CA ASN A 327 -16.32 -14.97 -6.21
C ASN A 327 -17.09 -16.14 -6.85
N PRO A 328 -17.43 -16.07 -8.14
CA PRO A 328 -18.16 -17.16 -8.79
C PRO A 328 -17.32 -18.44 -8.69
N ASP A 329 -16.00 -18.38 -8.72
CA ASP A 329 -15.15 -19.57 -8.76
C ASP A 329 -14.89 -20.23 -7.40
N ASN A 330 -15.68 -19.92 -6.35
CA ASN A 330 -15.56 -20.59 -5.06
C ASN A 330 -16.14 -22.02 -5.09
N ASN A 331 -15.53 -22.90 -5.89
CA ASN A 331 -15.87 -24.31 -6.02
C ASN A 331 -15.03 -25.18 -5.04
N ALA A 332 -14.67 -24.64 -3.88
CA ALA A 332 -13.77 -25.30 -2.94
C ALA A 332 -14.25 -25.18 -1.51
N VAL A 333 -14.07 -26.26 -0.74
CA VAL A 333 -14.23 -26.24 0.72
C VAL A 333 -12.97 -25.63 1.30
N ILE A 334 -13.14 -24.57 2.10
CA ILE A 334 -12.06 -23.84 2.74
C ILE A 334 -11.80 -24.44 4.13
N PHE A 335 -10.54 -24.77 4.38
CA PHE A 335 -10.04 -25.20 5.68
C PHE A 335 -9.11 -24.11 6.21
N ASP A 336 -9.52 -23.46 7.30
CA ASP A 336 -8.78 -22.38 7.94
C ASP A 336 -8.34 -22.81 9.34
N MET A 337 -7.03 -22.87 9.54
CA MET A 337 -6.34 -23.22 10.76
C MET A 337 -5.64 -21.99 11.32
N GLN A 338 -6.43 -21.10 11.94
CA GLN A 338 -5.93 -19.89 12.54
C GLN A 338 -4.93 -20.20 13.66
N GLY A 339 -3.77 -19.53 13.62
CA GLY A 339 -2.65 -19.76 14.54
C GLY A 339 -1.70 -20.89 14.14
N SER A 340 -1.96 -21.62 13.04
CA SER A 340 -1.11 -22.75 12.63
C SER A 340 0.30 -22.36 12.19
N GLU A 341 0.51 -21.19 11.59
CA GLU A 341 1.85 -20.74 11.12
C GLU A 341 2.87 -20.60 12.26
N GLU A 342 2.38 -20.29 13.47
CA GLU A 342 3.21 -20.15 14.66
C GLU A 342 3.51 -21.51 15.29
N ILE A 343 2.61 -22.49 15.15
CA ILE A 343 2.59 -23.72 15.95
C ILE A 343 3.02 -24.95 15.15
N PHE A 344 2.54 -25.09 13.91
CA PHE A 344 2.77 -26.26 13.07
C PHE A 344 3.97 -26.08 12.13
N THR A 345 4.65 -27.20 11.84
CA THR A 345 5.55 -27.34 10.68
C THR A 345 4.78 -27.72 9.43
N SER A 346 3.74 -28.54 9.60
CA SER A 346 2.83 -28.97 8.55
C SER A 346 1.54 -29.53 9.14
N TRP A 347 0.48 -29.61 8.34
CA TRP A 347 -0.77 -30.25 8.73
C TRP A 347 -1.47 -30.94 7.56
N THR A 348 -2.31 -31.94 7.85
CA THR A 348 -3.06 -32.72 6.85
C THR A 348 -4.54 -32.77 7.17
N VAL A 349 -5.38 -32.83 6.14
CA VAL A 349 -6.83 -33.01 6.26
C VAL A 349 -7.22 -34.42 5.83
N LYS A 350 -7.92 -35.15 6.69
CA LYS A 350 -8.54 -36.43 6.37
C LYS A 350 -10.06 -36.29 6.42
N LEU A 351 -10.71 -36.51 5.28
CA LEU A 351 -12.17 -36.52 5.14
C LEU A 351 -12.65 -37.97 5.14
N LYS A 352 -13.66 -38.28 5.95
CA LYS A 352 -14.32 -39.58 5.98
C LYS A 352 -15.80 -39.40 5.64
N ASP A 353 -16.26 -40.05 4.58
CA ASP A 353 -17.68 -40.06 4.20
C ASP A 353 -18.50 -41.01 5.10
N GLU A 354 -19.83 -40.98 4.94
CA GLU A 354 -20.75 -41.84 5.69
C GLU A 354 -20.56 -43.34 5.41
N ARG A 355 -20.04 -43.69 4.23
CA ARG A 355 -19.74 -45.08 3.83
C ARG A 355 -18.39 -45.56 4.38
N GLY A 356 -17.67 -44.70 5.08
CA GLY A 356 -16.38 -44.98 5.68
C GLY A 356 -15.17 -44.85 4.75
N LYS A 357 -15.35 -44.41 3.49
CA LYS A 357 -14.25 -44.12 2.55
C LYS A 357 -13.53 -42.87 3.05
N THR A 358 -12.19 -42.93 3.09
CA THR A 358 -11.38 -41.81 3.55
C THR A 358 -10.52 -41.24 2.43
N LYS A 359 -10.44 -39.91 2.36
CA LYS A 359 -9.50 -39.16 1.51
C LYS A 359 -8.62 -38.29 2.36
N SER A 360 -7.35 -38.17 1.98
CA SER A 360 -6.36 -37.37 2.70
C SER A 360 -5.77 -36.32 1.77
N TYR A 361 -5.57 -35.11 2.29
CA TYR A 361 -5.07 -33.95 1.59
C TYR A 361 -3.95 -33.27 2.39
N GLY A 362 -2.99 -32.67 1.70
CA GLY A 362 -1.77 -32.10 2.28
C GLY A 362 -0.54 -33.01 2.08
N PRO A 363 0.56 -32.79 2.85
CA PRO A 363 0.69 -31.81 3.93
C PRO A 363 0.69 -30.36 3.44
N TYR A 364 0.13 -29.48 4.26
CA TYR A 364 0.03 -28.03 4.03
C TYR A 364 0.87 -27.27 5.04
N THR A 365 1.30 -26.06 4.66
CA THR A 365 2.06 -25.16 5.54
C THR A 365 1.38 -23.81 5.73
N GLU A 366 0.45 -23.47 4.83
CA GLU A 366 -0.39 -22.28 4.88
C GLU A 366 -1.43 -22.39 6.01
N SER A 367 -1.83 -21.27 6.57
CA SER A 367 -2.93 -21.23 7.55
C SER A 367 -4.30 -21.54 6.94
N LYS A 368 -4.48 -21.27 5.65
CA LYS A 368 -5.73 -21.52 4.92
C LYS A 368 -5.46 -22.26 3.61
N VAL A 369 -6.24 -23.30 3.35
CA VAL A 369 -6.20 -24.05 2.09
C VAL A 369 -7.61 -24.29 1.56
N SER A 370 -7.70 -24.48 0.24
CA SER A 370 -8.96 -24.71 -0.47
C SER A 370 -8.89 -26.02 -1.23
N ILE A 371 -9.87 -26.91 -1.00
CA ILE A 371 -9.95 -28.22 -1.64
C ILE A 371 -11.18 -28.26 -2.55
N PRO A 372 -11.05 -28.52 -3.86
CA PRO A 372 -12.18 -28.51 -4.79
C PRO A 372 -13.30 -29.47 -4.40
N VAL A 373 -14.54 -29.01 -4.45
CA VAL A 373 -15.74 -29.81 -4.16
C VAL A 373 -15.79 -31.07 -5.02
N THR A 374 -15.39 -30.98 -6.29
CA THR A 374 -15.34 -32.11 -7.23
C THR A 374 -14.45 -33.25 -6.74
N THR A 375 -13.31 -32.91 -6.13
CA THR A 375 -12.39 -33.92 -5.54
C THR A 375 -12.94 -34.54 -4.27
N ILE A 376 -13.71 -33.78 -3.48
CA ILE A 376 -14.33 -34.28 -2.24
C ILE A 376 -15.49 -35.21 -2.57
N LEU A 377 -16.40 -34.79 -3.45
CA LEU A 377 -17.60 -35.55 -3.83
C LEU A 377 -17.32 -36.79 -4.67
N ASP A 378 -16.34 -36.76 -5.59
CA ASP A 378 -15.94 -37.95 -6.39
C ASP A 378 -17.13 -38.72 -6.98
N GLY A 379 -17.99 -37.96 -7.67
CA GLY A 379 -19.19 -38.47 -8.33
C GLY A 379 -20.43 -38.62 -7.44
N GLN A 380 -20.37 -38.30 -6.14
CA GLN A 380 -21.57 -38.23 -5.29
C GLN A 380 -22.37 -36.94 -5.55
N PRO A 381 -23.73 -36.99 -5.46
CA PRO A 381 -24.59 -35.83 -5.66
C PRO A 381 -24.55 -34.83 -4.51
N GLU A 382 -24.20 -35.26 -3.30
CA GLU A 382 -23.91 -34.45 -2.10
C GLU A 382 -23.36 -35.41 -1.02
N GLY A 383 -22.91 -34.89 0.12
CA GLY A 383 -22.62 -35.74 1.28
C GLY A 383 -22.05 -35.02 2.50
N ASP A 384 -22.22 -35.68 3.65
CA ASP A 384 -21.63 -35.27 4.93
C ASP A 384 -20.27 -35.93 5.15
N TYR A 385 -19.28 -35.12 5.54
CA TYR A 385 -17.91 -35.57 5.76
C TYR A 385 -17.47 -35.24 7.18
N LYS A 386 -16.94 -36.26 7.87
CA LYS A 386 -16.17 -36.05 9.10
C LYS A 386 -14.77 -35.57 8.72
N VAL A 387 -14.39 -34.40 9.23
CA VAL A 387 -13.10 -33.76 9.02
C VAL A 387 -12.22 -34.09 10.21
N MET A 388 -11.08 -34.75 9.97
CA MET A 388 -10.01 -34.92 10.94
C MET A 388 -8.76 -34.21 10.42
N LEU A 389 -8.29 -33.22 11.15
CA LEU A 389 -7.12 -32.44 10.80
C LEU A 389 -6.01 -32.72 11.79
N THR A 390 -4.84 -33.12 11.29
CA THR A 390 -3.67 -33.46 12.10
C THR A 390 -2.54 -32.49 11.80
N GLY A 391 -2.13 -31.71 12.79
CA GLY A 391 -0.99 -30.79 12.69
C GLY A 391 0.22 -31.30 13.46
N ASN A 392 1.38 -31.30 12.80
CA ASN A 392 2.67 -31.62 13.44
C ASN A 392 3.26 -30.32 13.99
N THR A 393 3.46 -30.23 15.29
CA THR A 393 4.01 -29.03 15.94
C THR A 393 5.52 -28.90 15.69
N LYS A 394 6.04 -27.68 15.82
CA LYS A 394 7.50 -27.41 15.81
C LYS A 394 8.25 -28.12 16.94
N SER A 395 7.55 -28.49 18.01
CA SER A 395 8.07 -29.28 19.13
C SER A 395 8.04 -30.80 18.90
N GLY A 396 7.53 -31.28 17.76
CA GLY A 396 7.46 -32.70 17.41
C GLY A 396 6.22 -33.46 17.88
N ASN A 397 5.24 -32.76 18.48
CA ASN A 397 3.96 -33.35 18.91
C ASN A 397 2.90 -33.27 17.81
N GLN A 398 1.82 -34.05 17.94
CA GLN A 398 0.67 -33.96 17.05
C GLN A 398 -0.54 -33.35 17.76
N ILE A 399 -1.22 -32.42 17.09
CA ILE A 399 -2.51 -31.87 17.52
C ILE A 399 -3.57 -32.31 16.51
N ILE A 400 -4.67 -32.87 17.00
CA ILE A 400 -5.80 -33.31 16.18
C ILE A 400 -7.00 -32.40 16.45
N LYS A 401 -7.64 -31.92 15.39
CA LYS A 401 -8.90 -31.17 15.42
C LYS A 401 -9.93 -31.88 14.56
N GLU A 402 -11.16 -31.94 15.07
CA GLU A 402 -12.28 -32.56 14.38
C GLU A 402 -13.33 -31.52 14.04
N SER A 403 -14.02 -31.74 12.92
CA SER A 403 -15.16 -30.95 12.48
C SER A 403 -16.03 -31.80 11.54
N THR A 404 -17.12 -31.22 11.06
CA THR A 404 -18.01 -31.84 10.07
C THR A 404 -18.35 -30.81 9.01
N VAL A 405 -18.49 -31.25 7.77
CA VAL A 405 -18.90 -30.38 6.68
C VAL A 405 -19.85 -31.12 5.74
N HIS A 406 -20.96 -30.46 5.41
CA HIS A 406 -21.86 -30.89 4.37
C HIS A 406 -21.42 -30.28 3.04
N VAL A 407 -21.25 -31.09 2.01
CA VAL A 407 -20.72 -30.67 0.72
C VAL A 407 -21.73 -30.96 -0.38
N VAL A 408 -22.08 -29.93 -1.15
CA VAL A 408 -22.95 -30.02 -2.32
C VAL A 408 -22.19 -29.65 -3.59
N PRO A 409 -22.57 -30.15 -4.78
CA PRO A 409 -21.98 -29.77 -6.05
C PRO A 409 -22.09 -28.27 -6.24
N TYR A 410 -21.01 -27.65 -6.72
CA TYR A 410 -21.03 -26.25 -7.07
C TYR A 410 -21.91 -26.02 -8.31
N ILE A 411 -22.85 -25.09 -8.19
CA ILE A 411 -23.70 -24.62 -9.28
C ILE A 411 -23.32 -23.17 -9.55
N ALA A 412 -22.90 -22.87 -10.78
CA ALA A 412 -22.55 -21.52 -11.17
C ALA A 412 -23.75 -20.59 -11.04
N PRO A 413 -23.62 -19.44 -10.34
CA PRO A 413 -24.71 -18.48 -10.19
C PRO A 413 -25.10 -17.91 -11.56
N LYS A 414 -26.39 -17.58 -11.74
CA LYS A 414 -26.77 -16.67 -12.82
C LYS A 414 -26.14 -15.30 -12.52
N ILE A 415 -25.42 -14.72 -13.48
CA ILE A 415 -24.84 -13.39 -13.32
C ILE A 415 -25.87 -12.35 -13.73
N GLN A 416 -26.27 -11.49 -12.80
CA GLN A 416 -27.00 -10.26 -13.11
C GLN A 416 -26.01 -9.12 -13.17
N GLU A 417 -25.87 -8.52 -14.35
CA GLU A 417 -25.00 -7.37 -14.53
C GLU A 417 -25.75 -6.08 -14.22
N SER A 418 -25.09 -5.18 -13.50
CA SER A 418 -25.51 -3.80 -13.36
C SER A 418 -24.39 -2.85 -13.80
N ILE A 419 -24.78 -1.70 -14.32
CA ILE A 419 -23.85 -0.64 -14.70
C ILE A 419 -24.13 0.57 -13.84
N ARG A 420 -23.10 1.06 -13.15
CA ARG A 420 -23.18 2.21 -12.25
C ARG A 420 -22.46 3.40 -12.85
N PHE A 421 -23.12 4.54 -12.84
CA PHE A 421 -22.55 5.83 -13.19
C PHE A 421 -22.64 6.80 -12.01
N SER A 422 -21.81 7.84 -12.02
CA SER A 422 -21.90 8.93 -11.05
C SER A 422 -21.77 10.28 -11.74
N VAL A 423 -22.57 11.24 -11.28
CA VAL A 423 -22.57 12.64 -11.72
C VAL A 423 -22.17 13.50 -10.54
N LEU A 424 -21.04 14.19 -10.65
CA LEU A 424 -20.46 14.93 -9.53
C LEU A 424 -20.87 16.41 -9.56
N TYR A 425 -21.29 16.97 -8.42
CA TYR A 425 -21.76 18.34 -8.30
C TYR A 425 -20.78 19.21 -7.52
N GLU A 426 -20.75 20.52 -7.79
CA GLU A 426 -20.05 21.47 -6.92
C GLU A 426 -20.91 21.86 -5.70
N PHE A 427 -20.31 22.59 -4.76
CA PHE A 427 -21.01 23.00 -3.54
C PHE A 427 -22.26 23.83 -3.88
N ASN A 428 -23.37 23.50 -3.21
CA ASN A 428 -24.66 24.18 -3.33
C ASN A 428 -25.28 24.25 -4.75
N GLU A 429 -24.85 23.38 -5.67
CA GLU A 429 -25.38 23.32 -7.03
C GLU A 429 -26.36 22.15 -7.19
N SER A 430 -27.53 22.40 -7.80
CA SER A 430 -28.57 21.38 -8.03
C SER A 430 -28.80 21.04 -9.50
N LYS A 431 -28.28 21.84 -10.43
CA LYS A 431 -28.43 21.61 -11.87
C LYS A 431 -27.19 20.93 -12.41
N SER A 432 -27.40 19.89 -13.20
CA SER A 432 -26.35 19.34 -14.04
C SER A 432 -25.87 20.42 -15.00
N THR A 433 -24.56 20.63 -15.06
CA THR A 433 -23.97 21.52 -16.06
C THR A 433 -24.28 20.98 -17.46
N THR A 434 -24.25 21.83 -18.49
CA THR A 434 -24.45 21.41 -19.91
C THR A 434 -23.56 20.23 -20.31
N ILE A 435 -22.44 20.04 -19.61
CA ILE A 435 -21.50 18.93 -19.77
C ILE A 435 -22.13 17.60 -19.31
N TYR A 436 -22.79 17.58 -18.15
CA TYR A 436 -23.43 16.38 -17.63
C TYR A 436 -24.69 16.02 -18.41
N GLU A 437 -25.39 16.99 -19.00
CA GLU A 437 -26.49 16.69 -19.93
C GLU A 437 -25.99 15.87 -21.14
N LYS A 438 -24.86 16.26 -21.75
CA LYS A 438 -24.22 15.47 -22.82
C LYS A 438 -23.78 14.10 -22.35
N TYR A 439 -23.15 14.01 -21.19
CA TYR A 439 -22.73 12.72 -20.63
C TYR A 439 -23.92 11.77 -20.41
N LEU A 440 -25.00 12.27 -19.81
CA LEU A 440 -26.22 11.49 -19.58
C LEU A 440 -26.88 11.05 -20.89
N THR A 441 -26.91 11.92 -21.91
CA THR A 441 -27.58 11.66 -23.18
C THR A 441 -26.75 10.78 -24.13
N GLU A 442 -25.44 11.00 -24.23
CA GLU A 442 -24.57 10.36 -25.21
C GLU A 442 -23.83 9.12 -24.65
N ILE A 443 -23.64 9.02 -23.33
CA ILE A 443 -22.91 7.89 -22.70
C ILE A 443 -23.84 7.00 -21.87
N VAL A 444 -24.65 7.59 -20.98
CA VAL A 444 -25.50 6.79 -20.06
C VAL A 444 -26.74 6.25 -20.78
N THR A 445 -27.48 7.10 -21.49
CA THR A 445 -28.74 6.71 -22.18
C THR A 445 -28.56 5.52 -23.14
N PRO A 446 -27.50 5.44 -23.97
CA PRO A 446 -27.30 4.30 -24.86
C PRO A 446 -27.16 2.96 -24.13
N LYS A 447 -26.71 2.95 -22.87
CA LYS A 447 -26.50 1.74 -22.06
C LYS A 447 -27.77 1.21 -21.38
N ILE A 448 -28.85 1.99 -21.36
CA ILE A 448 -30.15 1.59 -20.79
C ILE A 448 -30.97 0.86 -21.87
N ALA A 449 -31.36 -0.39 -21.67
CA ALA A 449 -32.24 -1.13 -22.59
C ALA A 449 -33.73 -1.02 -22.22
N ASN A 450 -34.63 -1.35 -23.14
CA ASN A 450 -36.04 -1.54 -22.80
C ASN A 450 -36.16 -2.73 -21.83
N GLY A 451 -36.91 -2.55 -20.75
CA GLY A 451 -37.07 -3.50 -19.67
C GLY A 451 -36.17 -3.21 -18.47
N ASP A 452 -35.13 -2.39 -18.61
CA ASP A 452 -34.21 -2.10 -17.51
C ASP A 452 -34.88 -1.28 -16.39
N THR A 453 -34.38 -1.45 -15.17
CA THR A 453 -34.68 -0.57 -14.04
C THR A 453 -33.48 0.34 -13.80
N VAL A 454 -33.73 1.65 -13.74
CA VAL A 454 -32.72 2.66 -13.46
C VAL A 454 -33.06 3.31 -12.12
N ILE A 455 -32.16 3.16 -11.14
CA ILE A 455 -32.28 3.76 -9.82
C ILE A 455 -31.36 4.98 -9.78
N ILE A 456 -31.92 6.13 -9.41
CA ILE A 456 -31.23 7.42 -9.39
C ILE A 456 -31.24 7.93 -7.95
N THR A 457 -30.08 7.91 -7.31
CA THR A 457 -29.93 8.31 -5.91
C THR A 457 -29.06 9.55 -5.78
N GLY A 458 -29.64 10.63 -5.25
CA GLY A 458 -28.91 11.86 -4.94
C GLY A 458 -28.34 11.84 -3.54
N HIS A 459 -27.12 12.38 -3.39
CA HIS A 459 -26.44 12.55 -2.11
C HIS A 459 -25.91 13.97 -1.95
N THR A 460 -25.67 14.37 -0.70
CA THR A 460 -24.92 15.58 -0.32
C THR A 460 -23.78 15.19 0.62
N ASP A 461 -22.86 16.13 0.84
CA ASP A 461 -21.95 16.02 1.98
C ASP A 461 -22.62 16.51 3.27
N ILE A 462 -21.88 16.44 4.37
CA ILE A 462 -22.33 16.81 5.73
C ILE A 462 -22.40 18.33 5.98
N ILE A 463 -22.13 19.16 4.97
CA ILE A 463 -22.09 20.61 5.12
C ILE A 463 -23.48 21.17 4.83
N GLY A 464 -24.07 21.87 5.79
CA GLY A 464 -25.39 22.47 5.69
C GLY A 464 -26.42 21.88 6.67
N GLU A 465 -27.66 22.34 6.57
CA GLU A 465 -28.75 21.82 7.40
C GLU A 465 -29.35 20.56 6.77
N THR A 466 -29.67 19.56 7.58
CA THR A 466 -30.15 18.24 7.12
C THR A 466 -31.36 18.33 6.19
N ASP A 467 -32.38 19.12 6.54
CA ASP A 467 -33.58 19.31 5.69
C ASP A 467 -33.24 19.95 4.35
N TYR A 468 -32.26 20.86 4.33
CA TYR A 468 -31.79 21.48 3.10
C TYR A 468 -31.09 20.46 2.22
N ASN A 469 -30.20 19.66 2.80
CA ASN A 469 -29.45 18.61 2.12
C ASN A 469 -30.34 17.49 1.58
N GLN A 470 -31.40 17.13 2.30
CA GLN A 470 -32.44 16.22 1.84
C GLN A 470 -33.18 16.76 0.59
N ASN A 471 -33.57 18.02 0.61
CA ASN A 471 -34.22 18.66 -0.55
C ASN A 471 -33.25 18.81 -1.73
N LEU A 472 -31.98 19.16 -1.48
CA LEU A 472 -30.95 19.34 -2.50
C LEU A 472 -30.61 18.04 -3.22
N SER A 473 -30.40 16.94 -2.48
CA SER A 473 -30.17 15.62 -3.06
C SER A 473 -31.34 15.15 -3.93
N THR A 474 -32.58 15.34 -3.44
CA THR A 474 -33.80 15.03 -4.19
C THR A 474 -33.91 15.87 -5.46
N ALA A 475 -33.57 17.16 -5.41
CA ALA A 475 -33.59 18.04 -6.58
C ALA A 475 -32.57 17.60 -7.64
N ARG A 476 -31.35 17.21 -7.23
CA ARG A 476 -30.31 16.69 -8.14
C ARG A 476 -30.76 15.39 -8.82
N ALA A 477 -31.33 14.45 -8.06
CA ALA A 477 -31.84 13.20 -8.60
C ALA A 477 -32.96 13.44 -9.65
N ASN A 478 -33.87 14.38 -9.37
CA ASN A 478 -34.91 14.77 -10.32
C ASN A 478 -34.37 15.44 -11.59
N ASP A 479 -33.32 16.26 -11.48
CA ASP A 479 -32.68 16.87 -12.65
C ASP A 479 -32.11 15.81 -13.61
N VAL A 480 -31.35 14.84 -13.07
CA VAL A 480 -30.83 13.69 -13.82
C VAL A 480 -31.96 12.87 -14.43
N LYS A 481 -33.00 12.58 -13.66
CA LYS A 481 -34.19 11.84 -14.12
C LYS A 481 -34.83 12.53 -15.33
N ASN A 482 -35.07 13.84 -15.26
CA ASN A 482 -35.70 14.61 -16.33
C ASN A 482 -34.88 14.59 -17.63
N ILE A 483 -33.55 14.61 -17.53
CA ILE A 483 -32.66 14.51 -18.70
C ILE A 483 -32.75 13.11 -19.31
N LEU A 484 -32.67 12.07 -18.47
CA LEU A 484 -32.77 10.68 -18.93
C LEU A 484 -34.14 10.38 -19.55
N GLU A 485 -35.25 10.82 -18.97
CA GLU A 485 -36.59 10.65 -19.53
C GLU A 485 -36.70 11.23 -20.94
N LYS A 486 -36.25 12.47 -21.14
CA LYS A 486 -36.25 13.13 -22.46
C LYS A 486 -35.36 12.38 -23.46
N SER A 487 -34.18 11.97 -23.02
CA SER A 487 -33.20 11.25 -23.84
C SER A 487 -33.70 9.87 -24.26
N LEU A 488 -34.27 9.11 -23.33
CA LEU A 488 -34.87 7.79 -23.56
C LEU A 488 -36.05 7.87 -24.52
N ALA A 489 -36.94 8.87 -24.34
CA ALA A 489 -38.05 9.11 -25.24
C ALA A 489 -37.56 9.41 -26.67
N LYS A 490 -36.53 10.26 -26.81
CA LYS A 490 -35.89 10.56 -28.11
C LYS A 490 -35.24 9.32 -28.74
N ALA A 491 -34.72 8.40 -27.92
CA ALA A 491 -34.14 7.15 -28.35
C ALA A 491 -35.16 6.02 -28.60
N GLY A 492 -36.47 6.28 -28.45
CA GLY A 492 -37.53 5.29 -28.65
C GLY A 492 -37.60 4.20 -27.57
N LYS A 493 -37.07 4.47 -26.37
CA LYS A 493 -37.08 3.55 -25.22
C LYS A 493 -38.23 3.93 -24.28
N SER A 494 -39.31 3.16 -24.31
CA SER A 494 -40.55 3.46 -23.59
C SER A 494 -40.85 2.54 -22.41
N ASN A 495 -40.11 1.43 -22.26
CA ASN A 495 -40.33 0.45 -21.20
C ASN A 495 -39.17 0.45 -20.19
N VAL A 496 -38.79 1.60 -19.67
CA VAL A 496 -37.73 1.73 -18.66
C VAL A 496 -38.36 2.15 -17.34
N LYS A 497 -38.07 1.43 -16.25
CA LYS A 497 -38.53 1.81 -14.92
C LYS A 497 -37.52 2.78 -14.30
N LEU A 498 -37.96 3.98 -13.91
CA LEU A 498 -37.11 4.96 -13.21
C LEU A 498 -37.52 5.07 -11.75
N GLU A 499 -36.59 4.80 -10.84
CA GLU A 499 -36.75 4.97 -9.39
C GLU A 499 -35.87 6.12 -8.92
N ILE A 500 -36.37 6.91 -7.97
CA ILE A 500 -35.67 8.11 -7.48
C ILE A 500 -35.55 8.06 -5.97
N HIS A 501 -34.38 8.45 -5.48
CA HIS A 501 -34.09 8.61 -4.07
C HIS A 501 -33.27 9.89 -3.86
N GLY A 502 -33.54 10.59 -2.77
CA GLY A 502 -32.65 11.60 -2.24
C GLY A 502 -32.30 11.18 -0.84
N ASP A 503 -31.03 10.96 -0.55
CA ASP A 503 -30.58 10.43 0.75
C ASP A 503 -29.90 11.50 1.60
N GLY A 504 -29.86 12.74 1.09
CA GLY A 504 -29.24 13.87 1.78
C GLY A 504 -27.83 13.56 2.25
N GLU A 505 -27.59 13.86 3.52
CA GLU A 505 -26.31 13.68 4.22
C GLU A 505 -26.30 12.46 5.17
N ASP A 506 -27.28 11.55 5.09
CA ASP A 506 -27.37 10.39 5.99
C ASP A 506 -26.08 9.56 5.91
N GLU A 507 -25.30 9.55 7.00
CA GLU A 507 -23.99 8.89 7.04
C GLU A 507 -24.06 7.38 6.82
N ASN A 508 -25.21 6.74 7.07
CA ASN A 508 -25.39 5.29 6.83
C ASN A 508 -25.60 4.97 5.35
N LEU A 509 -26.10 5.94 4.58
CA LEU A 509 -26.37 5.84 3.14
C LEU A 509 -25.33 6.59 2.31
N ALA A 510 -24.54 7.46 2.94
CA ALA A 510 -23.50 8.24 2.30
C ALA A 510 -22.47 7.34 1.62
N PRO A 511 -22.09 7.62 0.37
CA PRO A 511 -21.06 6.86 -0.31
C PRO A 511 -19.70 6.90 0.40
N PHE A 512 -19.37 7.98 1.12
CA PHE A 512 -18.08 8.18 1.78
C PHE A 512 -18.22 8.81 3.18
N LYS A 513 -17.17 8.70 4.01
CA LYS A 513 -17.18 9.03 5.46
C LYS A 513 -17.11 10.54 5.80
N ASN A 514 -17.16 11.44 4.82
CA ASN A 514 -17.10 12.92 4.96
C ASN A 514 -15.87 13.51 5.69
N LYS A 515 -14.88 12.69 6.06
CA LYS A 515 -13.75 13.09 6.91
C LYS A 515 -12.80 14.02 6.17
N TYR A 516 -12.46 13.66 4.94
CA TYR A 516 -11.53 14.43 4.11
C TYR A 516 -12.29 15.26 3.05
N PRO A 517 -11.73 16.38 2.56
CA PRO A 517 -12.39 17.18 1.53
C PRO A 517 -12.72 16.35 0.29
N GLU A 518 -11.81 15.49 -0.17
CA GLU A 518 -12.09 14.56 -1.27
C GLU A 518 -13.35 13.72 -1.06
N GLU A 519 -13.55 13.14 0.11
CA GLU A 519 -14.74 12.34 0.45
C GLU A 519 -16.01 13.19 0.38
N ARG A 520 -15.99 14.41 0.93
CA ARG A 520 -17.11 15.36 0.85
C ARG A 520 -17.43 15.73 -0.61
N PHE A 521 -16.40 15.97 -1.42
CA PHE A 521 -16.58 16.26 -2.85
C PHE A 521 -17.15 15.07 -3.63
N TYR A 522 -16.86 13.84 -3.24
CA TYR A 522 -17.47 12.64 -3.84
C TYR A 522 -18.87 12.33 -3.29
N ASN A 523 -19.21 12.74 -2.07
CA ASN A 523 -20.56 12.68 -1.53
C ASN A 523 -21.52 13.67 -2.20
N ARG A 524 -21.00 14.76 -2.77
CA ARG A 524 -21.76 15.65 -3.67
C ARG A 524 -21.99 14.99 -5.04
N THR A 525 -22.88 14.00 -5.10
CA THR A 525 -23.06 13.17 -6.30
C THR A 525 -24.51 12.74 -6.50
N VAL A 526 -24.84 12.37 -7.74
CA VAL A 526 -25.96 11.48 -8.07
C VAL A 526 -25.39 10.16 -8.58
N VAL A 527 -25.80 9.06 -7.98
CA VAL A 527 -25.46 7.69 -8.41
C VAL A 527 -26.60 7.17 -9.28
N ILE A 528 -26.26 6.57 -10.42
CA ILE A 528 -27.22 6.01 -11.37
C ILE A 528 -26.90 4.53 -11.52
N ASP A 529 -27.79 3.66 -11.08
CA ASP A 529 -27.70 2.22 -11.22
C ASP A 529 -28.63 1.73 -12.31
N ILE A 530 -28.07 1.11 -13.35
CA ILE A 530 -28.83 0.43 -14.39
C ILE A 530 -28.80 -1.07 -14.08
N ILE A 531 -29.96 -1.63 -13.74
CA ILE A 531 -30.14 -3.05 -13.47
C ILE A 531 -30.81 -3.66 -14.69
N SER A 532 -30.08 -4.54 -15.37
CA SER A 532 -30.64 -5.31 -16.48
C SER A 532 -31.58 -6.40 -15.96
N ASN A 533 -32.76 -6.47 -16.57
CA ASN A 533 -33.80 -7.46 -16.25
C ASN A 533 -33.49 -8.86 -16.82
#